data_AF-A0A3P9BUU4-F1
#
_entry.id   AF-A0A3P9BUU4-F1
#
_cell.length_a   1.000
_cell.length_b   1.000
_cell.length_c   1.000
_cell.angle_alpha   90.00
_cell.angle_beta   90.00
_cell.angle_gamma   90.00
#
_symmetry.space_group_name_H-M   'P 1'
#
loop_
_entity.id
_entity.type
_entity.pdbx_description
1 polymer ?
#
loop_
_entity_poly.entity_id
_entity_poly.type
_entity_poly.pdbx_seq_one_letter_code
_entity_poly.pdbx_strand_id
1 'polypeptide(L)'
;MHPTSVEGVDDMIKLGDMTEAGLLRNLLLRHRQGIIYTYTGSVLVAVNPYKDFPIYTEEQVRICAADDFTLPPHIFSIAEACYFNMTRHQKNQCCIISGESGAGKTESTKLILQYLAAVSAEANGWLELWNSCFGMNESFFVSLTPENQKNINFTISFWSLDASVGFVH
;
A
#
# COMPACT_ATOMS: atom_id res chain seq x y z
N MET A 1 22.67 -20.23 0.63
CA MET A 1 21.45 -19.53 0.19
C MET A 1 20.30 -20.03 1.05
N HIS A 2 19.61 -19.14 1.75
CA HIS A 2 18.49 -19.52 2.61
C HIS A 2 17.28 -19.94 1.75
N PRO A 3 16.45 -20.94 2.14
CA PRO A 3 15.32 -21.41 1.33
C PRO A 3 14.30 -20.31 0.99
N THR A 4 14.04 -19.39 1.93
CA THR A 4 13.15 -18.23 1.72
C THR A 4 13.66 -17.25 0.65
N SER A 5 14.94 -17.35 0.30
CA SER A 5 15.52 -16.60 -0.80
C SER A 5 15.12 -17.18 -2.16
N VAL A 6 14.61 -18.41 -2.27
CA VAL A 6 14.33 -19.03 -3.59
C VAL A 6 12.96 -18.63 -4.14
N GLU A 7 11.93 -18.58 -3.28
CA GLU A 7 10.54 -18.37 -3.72
C GLU A 7 10.04 -16.93 -3.54
N GLY A 8 10.71 -16.15 -2.69
CA GLY A 8 10.27 -14.82 -2.27
C GLY A 8 9.28 -14.89 -1.09
N VAL A 9 9.20 -13.83 -0.30
CA VAL A 9 8.35 -13.74 0.89
C VAL A 9 7.42 -12.54 0.82
N ASP A 10 6.21 -12.71 1.35
CA ASP A 10 5.21 -11.65 1.45
C ASP A 10 5.62 -10.55 2.43
N ASP A 11 6.36 -10.89 3.48
CA ASP A 11 6.90 -9.95 4.45
C ASP A 11 8.41 -10.10 4.55
N MET A 12 9.12 -9.05 4.14
CA MET A 12 10.57 -9.05 4.04
C MET A 12 11.25 -9.21 5.40
N ILE A 13 10.60 -8.93 6.54
CA ILE A 13 11.18 -9.21 7.86
C ILE A 13 11.44 -10.71 8.10
N LYS A 14 10.83 -11.58 7.30
CA LYS A 14 11.03 -13.05 7.33
C LYS A 14 12.23 -13.50 6.50
N LEU A 15 12.93 -12.58 5.82
CA LEU A 15 14.18 -12.90 5.13
C LEU A 15 15.27 -13.24 6.16
N GLY A 16 16.02 -14.32 5.88
CA GLY A 16 17.16 -14.70 6.73
C GLY A 16 18.28 -13.65 6.71
N ASP A 17 18.47 -12.98 5.56
CA ASP A 17 19.44 -11.91 5.37
C ASP A 17 18.73 -10.60 5.02
N MET A 18 18.51 -9.75 6.02
CA MET A 18 17.93 -8.39 5.89
C MET A 18 18.94 -7.38 5.33
N THR A 19 19.55 -7.70 4.21
CA THR A 19 20.47 -6.82 3.47
C THR A 19 19.74 -6.13 2.33
N GLU A 20 20.22 -4.97 1.89
CA GLU A 20 19.66 -4.25 0.72
C GLU A 20 19.57 -5.17 -0.51
N ALA A 21 20.63 -5.94 -0.80
CA ALA A 21 20.65 -6.91 -1.87
C ALA A 21 19.58 -8.02 -1.70
N GLY A 22 19.32 -8.45 -0.46
CA GLY A 22 18.27 -9.42 -0.13
C GLY A 22 16.86 -8.88 -0.39
N LEU A 23 16.59 -7.64 0.03
CA LEU A 23 15.32 -6.94 -0.20
C LEU A 23 15.06 -6.76 -1.70
N LEU A 24 16.04 -6.21 -2.43
CA LEU A 24 15.97 -6.00 -3.88
C LEU A 24 15.71 -7.31 -4.63
N ARG A 25 16.38 -8.39 -4.23
CA ARG A 25 16.19 -9.71 -4.83
C ARG A 25 14.78 -10.25 -4.56
N ASN A 26 14.23 -10.04 -3.36
CA ASN A 26 12.86 -10.43 -3.04
C ASN A 26 11.85 -9.67 -3.92
N LEU A 27 11.98 -8.35 -4.01
CA LEU A 27 11.11 -7.51 -4.85
C LEU A 27 11.20 -7.91 -6.33
N LEU A 28 12.40 -8.18 -6.84
CA LEU A 28 12.59 -8.62 -8.23
C LEU A 28 11.93 -9.98 -8.51
N LEU A 29 12.07 -10.95 -7.60
CA LEU A 29 11.46 -12.28 -7.75
C LEU A 29 9.93 -12.19 -7.76
N ARG A 30 9.36 -11.45 -6.82
CA ARG A 30 7.91 -11.24 -6.71
C ARG A 30 7.36 -10.48 -7.90
N HIS A 31 8.03 -9.42 -8.33
CA HIS A 31 7.63 -8.66 -9.52
C HIS A 31 7.60 -9.53 -10.79
N ARG A 32 8.58 -10.43 -10.97
CA ARG A 32 8.59 -11.39 -12.08
C ARG A 32 7.43 -12.39 -12.05
N GLN A 33 6.92 -12.69 -10.85
CA GLN A 33 5.73 -13.52 -10.65
C GLN A 33 4.42 -12.71 -10.78
N GLY A 34 4.49 -11.41 -11.05
CA GLY A 34 3.32 -10.53 -11.11
C GLY A 34 2.80 -10.09 -9.74
N ILE A 35 3.60 -10.24 -8.68
CA ILE A 35 3.24 -9.81 -7.33
C ILE A 35 3.91 -8.47 -7.06
N ILE A 36 3.12 -7.40 -7.02
CA ILE A 36 3.61 -6.02 -6.97
C ILE A 36 3.66 -5.42 -5.55
N TYR A 37 2.99 -6.08 -4.59
CA TYR A 37 2.90 -5.64 -3.21
C TYR A 37 3.67 -6.59 -2.29
N THR A 38 4.45 -6.01 -1.38
CA THR A 38 5.25 -6.76 -0.41
C THR A 38 5.32 -5.99 0.90
N TYR A 39 5.13 -6.64 2.03
CA TYR A 39 5.34 -6.02 3.34
C TYR A 39 6.82 -5.95 3.71
N THR A 40 7.14 -4.95 4.52
CA THR A 40 8.35 -4.90 5.32
C THR A 40 7.97 -4.36 6.69
N GLY A 41 7.50 -5.27 7.56
CA GLY A 41 6.90 -4.90 8.83
C GLY A 41 5.60 -4.12 8.62
N SER A 42 5.53 -2.88 9.14
CA SER A 42 4.35 -2.00 8.99
C SER A 42 4.32 -1.20 7.67
N VAL A 43 5.30 -1.41 6.79
CA VAL A 43 5.40 -0.68 5.52
C VAL A 43 4.96 -1.59 4.38
N LEU A 44 4.11 -1.07 3.49
CA LEU A 44 3.77 -1.72 2.23
C LEU A 44 4.67 -1.18 1.12
N VAL A 45 5.49 -2.05 0.55
CA VAL A 45 6.31 -1.75 -0.63
C VAL A 45 5.50 -2.10 -1.88
N ALA A 46 5.35 -1.12 -2.76
CA ALA A 46 4.66 -1.26 -4.04
C ALA A 46 5.63 -1.05 -5.20
N VAL A 47 5.70 -2.02 -6.12
CA VAL A 47 6.49 -1.93 -7.34
C VAL A 47 5.57 -1.66 -8.51
N ASN A 48 5.74 -0.53 -9.20
CA ASN A 48 4.86 -0.16 -10.31
C ASN A 48 5.02 -1.14 -11.49
N PRO A 49 3.95 -1.84 -11.91
CA PRO A 49 4.03 -2.77 -13.04
C PRO A 49 4.00 -2.07 -14.41
N TYR A 50 3.75 -0.74 -14.47
CA TYR A 50 3.56 0.07 -15.69
C TYR A 50 2.52 -0.48 -16.67
N LYS A 51 1.55 -1.23 -16.15
CA LYS A 51 0.43 -1.83 -16.87
C LYS A 51 -0.74 -2.03 -15.91
N ASP A 52 -1.93 -2.13 -16.46
CA ASP A 52 -3.10 -2.46 -15.66
C ASP A 52 -2.99 -3.89 -15.10
N PHE A 53 -3.41 -4.05 -13.85
CA PHE A 53 -3.37 -5.31 -13.13
C PHE A 53 -4.76 -5.60 -12.54
N PRO A 54 -5.38 -6.75 -12.83
CA PRO A 54 -6.78 -7.02 -12.48
C PRO A 54 -6.95 -7.47 -11.01
N ILE A 55 -6.32 -6.74 -10.08
CA ILE A 55 -6.34 -7.05 -8.63
C ILE A 55 -7.22 -6.09 -7.82
N TYR A 56 -7.78 -5.06 -8.46
CA TYR A 56 -8.59 -4.03 -7.82
C TYR A 56 -10.08 -4.25 -8.06
N THR A 57 -10.57 -5.47 -7.76
CA THR A 57 -11.97 -5.85 -7.99
C THR A 57 -12.82 -5.65 -6.73
N GLU A 58 -14.14 -5.56 -6.88
CA GLU A 58 -15.07 -5.53 -5.74
C GLU A 58 -14.96 -6.80 -4.88
N GLU A 59 -14.62 -7.94 -5.48
CA GLU A 59 -14.36 -9.17 -4.74
C GLU A 59 -13.15 -9.01 -3.83
N GLN A 60 -12.07 -8.39 -4.32
CA GLN A 60 -10.89 -8.10 -3.50
C GLN A 60 -11.22 -7.15 -2.34
N VAL A 61 -12.10 -6.17 -2.55
CA VAL A 61 -12.60 -5.29 -1.47
C VAL A 61 -13.27 -6.13 -0.38
N ARG A 62 -14.19 -7.03 -0.76
CA ARG A 62 -14.91 -7.89 0.18
C ARG A 62 -13.97 -8.83 0.95
N ILE A 63 -12.98 -9.41 0.27
CA ILE A 63 -11.97 -10.28 0.89
C ILE A 63 -11.18 -9.48 1.95
N CYS A 64 -10.74 -8.26 1.62
CA CYS A 64 -10.02 -7.42 2.57
C CYS A 64 -10.89 -7.00 3.77
N ALA A 65 -12.17 -6.70 3.56
CA ALA A 65 -13.10 -6.31 4.63
C ALA A 65 -13.51 -7.47 5.57
N ALA A 66 -13.31 -8.73 5.16
CA ALA A 66 -13.73 -9.90 5.93
C ALA A 66 -12.84 -10.24 7.15
N ASP A 67 -11.78 -9.46 7.39
CA ASP A 67 -10.91 -9.51 8.59
C ASP A 67 -10.18 -10.86 8.78
N ASP A 68 -9.56 -11.38 7.71
CA ASP A 68 -8.63 -12.49 7.81
C ASP A 68 -7.21 -11.97 8.07
N PHE A 69 -6.67 -12.26 9.26
CA PHE A 69 -5.32 -11.85 9.71
C PHE A 69 -4.15 -12.35 8.83
N THR A 70 -4.42 -13.13 7.77
CA THR A 70 -3.43 -13.77 6.90
C THR A 70 -3.56 -13.37 5.43
N LEU A 71 -4.13 -12.20 5.13
CA LEU A 71 -4.23 -11.73 3.76
C LEU A 71 -2.86 -11.42 3.14
N PRO A 72 -2.68 -11.69 1.83
CA PRO A 72 -1.48 -11.32 1.12
C PRO A 72 -1.31 -9.79 1.10
N PRO A 73 -0.09 -9.28 0.89
CA PRO A 73 0.16 -7.84 0.85
C PRO A 73 -0.69 -7.17 -0.23
N HIS A 74 -1.50 -6.20 0.18
CA HIS A 74 -2.35 -5.46 -0.73
C HIS A 74 -2.65 -4.05 -0.21
N ILE A 75 -2.88 -3.10 -1.12
CA ILE A 75 -3.19 -1.72 -0.75
C ILE A 75 -4.53 -1.59 -0.03
N PHE A 76 -5.51 -2.42 -0.39
CA PHE A 76 -6.79 -2.49 0.31
C PHE A 76 -6.66 -3.01 1.74
N SER A 77 -5.69 -3.90 2.01
CA SER A 77 -5.40 -4.34 3.38
C SER A 77 -4.90 -3.20 4.27
N ILE A 78 -4.13 -2.26 3.70
CA ILE A 78 -3.70 -1.03 4.43
C ILE A 78 -4.89 -0.10 4.67
N ALA A 79 -5.74 0.08 3.65
CA ALA A 79 -6.95 0.89 3.77
C ALA A 79 -7.91 0.33 4.83
N GLU A 80 -8.11 -1.00 4.86
CA GLU A 80 -8.92 -1.68 5.87
C GLU A 80 -8.32 -1.53 7.27
N ALA A 81 -7.02 -1.76 7.43
CA ALA A 81 -6.36 -1.58 8.72
C ALA A 81 -6.53 -0.14 9.25
N CYS A 82 -6.48 0.86 8.38
CA CYS A 82 -6.77 2.25 8.76
C CYS A 82 -8.26 2.42 9.14
N TYR A 83 -9.19 1.94 8.32
CA TYR A 83 -10.62 2.05 8.58
C TYR A 83 -11.04 1.33 9.88
N PHE A 84 -10.58 0.09 10.08
CA PHE A 84 -10.79 -0.69 11.28
C PHE A 84 -10.26 0.02 12.52
N ASN A 85 -9.01 0.51 12.50
CA ASN A 85 -8.44 1.22 13.64
C ASN A 85 -9.18 2.54 13.95
N MET A 86 -9.61 3.26 12.92
CA MET A 86 -10.41 4.48 13.07
C MET A 86 -11.76 4.19 13.72
N THR A 87 -12.48 3.17 13.25
CA THR A 87 -13.84 2.84 13.74
C THR A 87 -13.81 2.16 15.11
N ARG A 88 -12.91 1.19 15.32
CA ARG A 88 -12.82 0.42 16.56
C ARG A 88 -12.17 1.18 17.71
N HIS A 89 -11.10 1.92 17.43
CA HIS A 89 -10.35 2.62 18.47
C HIS A 89 -10.68 4.11 18.55
N GLN A 90 -11.52 4.64 17.65
CA GLN A 90 -11.91 6.06 17.61
C GLN A 90 -10.68 6.98 17.58
N LYS A 91 -9.65 6.56 16.82
CA LYS A 91 -8.37 7.28 16.67
C LYS A 91 -8.16 7.68 15.23
N ASN A 92 -7.77 8.93 15.02
CA ASN A 92 -7.36 9.43 13.70
C ASN A 92 -6.19 8.60 13.16
N GLN A 93 -6.25 8.27 11.87
CA GLN A 93 -5.23 7.48 11.17
C GLN A 93 -4.52 8.36 10.14
N CYS A 94 -3.25 8.07 9.93
CA CYS A 94 -2.43 8.69 8.90
C CYS A 94 -1.74 7.61 8.07
N CYS A 95 -1.92 7.66 6.74
CA CYS A 95 -1.21 6.82 5.79
C CYS A 95 -0.25 7.71 4.99
N ILE A 96 1.05 7.42 5.03
CA ILE A 96 2.04 8.18 4.26
C ILE A 96 2.33 7.44 2.96
N ILE A 97 2.21 8.13 1.83
CA ILE A 97 2.49 7.57 0.49
C ILE A 97 3.72 8.29 -0.06
N SER A 98 4.85 7.59 -0.16
CA SER A 98 6.14 8.16 -0.55
C SER A 98 6.79 7.40 -1.71
N GLY A 99 7.59 8.11 -2.51
CA GLY A 99 8.35 7.53 -3.62
C GLY A 99 8.59 8.54 -4.75
N GLU A 100 9.39 8.14 -5.72
CA GLU A 100 9.75 8.92 -6.90
C GLU A 100 8.57 9.41 -7.75
N SER A 101 8.83 10.43 -8.57
CA SER A 101 7.85 10.92 -9.56
C SER A 101 7.50 9.80 -10.55
N GLY A 102 6.21 9.58 -10.79
CA GLY A 102 5.74 8.49 -11.67
C GLY A 102 5.73 7.09 -11.04
N ALA A 103 6.10 6.94 -9.76
CA ALA A 103 6.18 5.63 -9.12
C ALA A 103 4.81 5.00 -8.78
N GLY A 104 3.69 5.72 -8.94
CA GLY A 104 2.33 5.18 -8.71
C GLY A 104 1.61 5.72 -7.46
N LYS A 105 2.12 6.78 -6.84
CA LYS A 105 1.51 7.43 -5.65
C LYS A 105 0.06 7.86 -5.90
N THR A 106 -0.20 8.58 -6.99
CA THR A 106 -1.54 9.09 -7.31
C THR A 106 -2.56 7.97 -7.52
N GLU A 107 -2.21 6.92 -8.26
CA GLU A 107 -3.09 5.76 -8.46
C GLU A 107 -3.37 5.03 -7.16
N SER A 108 -2.37 4.92 -6.30
CA SER A 108 -2.51 4.29 -4.99
C SER A 108 -3.42 5.08 -4.06
N THR A 109 -3.34 6.41 -4.07
CA THR A 109 -4.30 7.27 -3.36
C THR A 109 -5.73 7.04 -3.86
N LYS A 110 -5.93 6.97 -5.18
CA LYS A 110 -7.26 6.69 -5.76
C LYS A 110 -7.80 5.35 -5.28
N LEU A 111 -6.98 4.31 -5.28
CA LEU A 111 -7.35 2.96 -4.83
C LEU A 111 -7.74 2.92 -3.36
N ILE A 112 -7.00 3.61 -2.47
CA ILE A 112 -7.36 3.72 -1.05
C ILE A 112 -8.70 4.42 -0.89
N LEU A 113 -8.90 5.54 -1.60
CA LEU A 113 -10.17 6.28 -1.55
C LEU A 113 -11.33 5.44 -2.09
N GLN A 114 -11.11 4.68 -3.17
CA GLN A 114 -12.10 3.75 -3.72
C GLN A 114 -12.45 2.61 -2.74
N TYR A 115 -11.45 2.07 -2.04
CA TYR A 115 -11.69 1.05 -1.03
C TYR A 115 -12.54 1.60 0.11
N LEU A 116 -12.12 2.74 0.67
CA LEU A 116 -12.89 3.43 1.71
C LEU A 116 -14.31 3.66 1.19
N ALA A 117 -14.46 4.17 -0.05
CA ALA A 117 -15.72 4.34 -0.79
C ALA A 117 -16.64 3.12 -0.76
N ALA A 118 -16.10 1.95 -1.04
CA ALA A 118 -16.89 0.75 -1.02
C ALA A 118 -17.32 0.36 0.41
N VAL A 119 -16.43 0.40 1.41
CA VAL A 119 -16.72 -0.12 2.75
C VAL A 119 -17.56 0.81 3.62
N SER A 120 -17.50 2.13 3.39
CA SER A 120 -18.33 3.11 4.11
C SER A 120 -19.59 3.52 3.30
N ALA A 121 -19.88 2.92 2.12
CA ALA A 121 -21.16 3.12 1.38
C ALA A 121 -22.37 2.57 2.11
N GLU A 122 -22.12 1.77 3.12
CA GLU A 122 -23.08 1.47 4.18
C GLU A 122 -23.35 2.70 5.11
N ALA A 123 -22.58 3.78 5.00
CA ALA A 123 -22.59 5.00 5.82
C ALA A 123 -22.42 6.31 5.00
N ASN A 124 -23.36 6.65 4.12
CA ASN A 124 -23.84 8.00 3.75
C ASN A 124 -22.89 9.23 3.57
N GLY A 125 -21.59 9.09 3.22
CA GLY A 125 -20.63 10.23 3.19
C GLY A 125 -19.88 10.52 1.87
N TRP A 126 -20.28 9.91 0.75
CA TRP A 126 -19.35 9.66 -0.37
C TRP A 126 -19.01 10.77 -1.33
N LEU A 127 -20.01 11.57 -1.70
CA LEU A 127 -19.81 12.63 -2.68
C LEU A 127 -18.95 13.77 -2.11
N GLU A 128 -18.96 13.97 -0.80
CA GLU A 128 -18.18 15.05 -0.16
C GLU A 128 -16.69 14.70 -0.09
N LEU A 129 -16.34 13.45 0.25
CA LEU A 129 -14.94 13.00 0.29
C LEU A 129 -14.31 13.00 -1.11
N TRP A 130 -15.04 12.50 -2.11
CA TRP A 130 -14.58 12.48 -3.50
C TRP A 130 -14.30 13.90 -4.03
N ASN A 131 -15.25 14.82 -3.84
CA ASN A 131 -15.12 16.19 -4.31
C ASN A 131 -14.06 17.00 -3.53
N SER A 132 -13.85 16.70 -2.24
CA SER A 132 -12.81 17.35 -1.43
C SER A 132 -11.39 16.92 -1.83
N CYS A 133 -11.18 15.63 -2.12
CA CYS A 133 -9.86 15.10 -2.48
C CYS A 133 -9.46 15.38 -3.94
N PHE A 134 -10.39 15.32 -4.91
CA PHE A 134 -10.09 15.59 -6.33
C PHE A 134 -10.08 17.08 -6.69
N GLY A 135 -10.64 17.96 -5.85
CA GLY A 135 -10.58 19.42 -6.05
C GLY A 135 -9.23 20.06 -5.69
N MET A 136 -8.27 19.29 -5.16
CA MET A 136 -6.94 19.79 -4.80
C MET A 136 -5.90 19.33 -5.82
N ASN A 137 -5.40 20.27 -6.62
CA ASN A 137 -4.29 20.10 -7.56
C ASN A 137 -3.07 19.41 -6.90
N GLU A 138 -2.46 18.48 -7.65
CA GLU A 138 -1.15 17.78 -7.58
C GLU A 138 -0.20 17.94 -6.36
N SER A 139 -0.71 18.16 -5.15
CA SER A 139 0.09 18.36 -3.96
C SER A 139 -0.64 17.87 -2.73
N PHE A 140 -1.09 16.61 -2.75
CA PHE A 140 -1.41 15.92 -1.50
C PHE A 140 -0.16 15.25 -0.94
N PHE A 141 0.58 16.02 -0.14
CA PHE A 141 1.08 15.47 1.10
C PHE A 141 -0.15 15.15 1.95
N VAL A 142 -0.28 13.90 2.42
CA VAL A 142 -1.12 13.64 3.58
C VAL A 142 -0.59 14.56 4.67
N SER A 143 -1.36 15.58 5.01
CA SER A 143 -0.92 16.66 5.88
C SER A 143 -0.60 16.08 7.25
N LEU A 144 0.71 15.95 7.51
CA LEU A 144 1.23 15.65 8.83
C LEU A 144 1.00 16.89 9.69
N THR A 145 -0.17 16.98 10.31
CA THR A 145 -0.28 17.79 11.52
C THR A 145 0.63 17.16 12.58
N PRO A 146 1.26 17.94 13.47
CA PRO A 146 2.13 17.39 14.53
C PRO A 146 1.45 16.33 15.41
N GLU A 147 0.12 16.36 15.47
CA GLU A 147 -0.74 15.40 16.17
C GLU A 147 -0.91 14.09 15.38
N ASN A 148 -1.01 14.15 14.04
CA ASN A 148 -1.07 12.98 13.15
C ASN A 148 0.28 12.25 13.03
N GLN A 149 1.39 12.94 13.29
CA GLN A 149 2.75 12.36 13.25
C GLN A 149 2.99 11.29 14.34
N LYS A 150 2.23 11.34 15.44
CA LYS A 150 2.25 10.33 16.51
C LYS A 150 1.39 9.09 16.20
N ASN A 151 0.59 9.13 15.14
CA ASN A 151 -0.36 8.08 14.73
C ASN A 151 -0.07 7.55 13.31
N ILE A 152 1.20 7.56 12.90
CA ILE A 152 1.64 6.93 11.65
C ILE A 152 1.65 5.42 11.90
N ASN A 153 0.61 4.75 11.41
CA ASN A 153 0.50 3.30 11.55
C ASN A 153 1.00 2.57 10.29
N PHE A 154 0.95 3.21 9.12
CA PHE A 154 1.31 2.59 7.85
C PHE A 154 1.98 3.57 6.87
N THR A 155 3.04 3.09 6.21
CA THR A 155 3.74 3.80 5.12
C THR A 155 3.62 2.95 3.87
N ILE A 156 3.25 3.58 2.75
CA ILE A 156 3.34 2.98 1.42
C ILE A 156 4.54 3.59 0.72
N SER A 157 5.53 2.76 0.44
CA SER A 157 6.75 3.18 -0.25
C SER A 157 6.77 2.59 -1.65
N PHE A 158 6.86 3.45 -2.65
CA PHE A 158 7.00 3.03 -4.04
C PHE A 158 8.46 2.84 -4.40
N TRP A 159 8.73 1.75 -5.10
CA TRP A 159 10.02 1.47 -5.69
C TRP A 159 9.81 1.34 -7.19
N SER A 160 10.52 2.16 -7.98
CA SER A 160 10.48 2.09 -9.44
C SER A 160 11.56 1.14 -9.93
N LEU A 161 11.25 0.31 -10.92
CA LEU A 161 12.21 -0.62 -11.53
C LEU A 161 12.68 0.00 -12.85
N ASP A 162 13.78 0.75 -12.81
CA ASP A 162 14.39 1.31 -14.03
C ASP A 162 15.22 0.22 -14.71
N ALA A 163 14.89 -0.09 -15.96
CA ALA A 163 15.55 -1.11 -16.78
C ALA A 163 17.04 -0.82 -17.05
N SER A 164 17.53 0.38 -16.76
CA SER A 164 18.90 0.82 -17.01
C SER A 164 19.79 0.94 -15.76
N VAL A 165 19.21 1.06 -14.55
CA VAL A 165 19.96 1.29 -13.29
C VAL A 165 19.52 0.43 -12.09
N GLY A 166 18.43 -0.33 -12.19
CA GLY A 166 17.89 -1.12 -11.07
C GLY A 166 16.77 -0.37 -10.34
N PHE A 167 16.48 -0.77 -9.11
CA PHE A 167 15.41 -0.12 -8.34
C PHE A 167 15.84 1.28 -7.86
N VAL A 168 14.96 2.26 -8.01
CA VAL A 168 15.16 3.66 -7.57
C VAL A 168 13.96 4.09 -6.71
N HIS A 169 14.21 4.92 -5.68
CA HIS A 169 13.31 5.17 -4.55
C HIS A 169 12.60 6.52 -4.65
#